data_AF-A0A9P0Z8B5-F1
#
_entry.id   AF-A0A9P0Z8B5-F1
#
_cell.length_a   1.000
_cell.length_b   1.000
_cell.length_c   1.000
_cell.angle_alpha   90.00
_cell.angle_beta   90.00
_cell.angle_gamma   90.00
#
_symmetry.space_group_name_H-M   'P 1'
#
loop_
_entity.id
_entity.type
_entity.pdbx_description
1 polymer ?
#
loop_
_entity_poly.entity_id
_entity_poly.type
_entity_poly.pdbx_seq_one_letter_code
_entity_poly.pdbx_strand_id
1 'polypeptide(L)'
;MHLYENKLQENKCFRIKNFLVFDNYFNYKTTEHPYVLEFFKKTMVYDLHSATFPNLVFNFHQFDALQSLRVINDKLLIDVIGKYVGKTPVQTPIVNGKPEKLIELTLEDPDGNRIGCTLWNNYCKQFTDFYDAHKNEAIYIILQMGRPRRYQGKD
;
A
#
# COMPACT_ATOMS: atom_id res chain seq x y z
N MET A 1 -11.38 -10.71 -18.23
CA MET A 1 -10.62 -10.53 -16.97
C MET A 1 -10.72 -11.75 -16.04
N HIS A 2 -11.91 -12.32 -15.81
CA HIS A 2 -12.14 -13.40 -14.82
C HIS A 2 -11.43 -14.76 -15.00
N LEU A 3 -10.79 -15.04 -16.14
CA LEU A 3 -10.22 -16.37 -16.40
C LEU A 3 -9.03 -16.72 -15.48
N TYR A 4 -8.37 -15.72 -14.89
CA TYR A 4 -7.14 -15.87 -14.11
C TYR A 4 -7.25 -15.39 -12.67
N GLU A 5 -8.35 -14.73 -12.28
CA GLU A 5 -8.54 -14.17 -10.93
C GLU A 5 -8.39 -15.25 -9.84
N ASN A 6 -8.88 -16.46 -10.09
CA ASN A 6 -8.78 -17.58 -9.14
C ASN A 6 -7.51 -18.44 -9.33
N LYS A 7 -6.63 -18.10 -10.28
CA LYS A 7 -5.43 -18.90 -10.60
C LYS A 7 -4.15 -18.34 -9.98
N LEU A 8 -4.10 -17.04 -9.71
CA LEU A 8 -2.98 -16.39 -9.07
C LEU A 8 -3.28 -16.24 -7.58
N GLN A 9 -2.32 -16.65 -6.75
CA GLN A 9 -2.41 -16.52 -5.30
C GLN A 9 -1.18 -15.76 -4.82
N GLU A 10 -1.38 -14.83 -3.89
CA GLU A 10 -0.28 -14.12 -3.25
C GLU A 10 0.70 -15.11 -2.59
N ASN A 11 1.99 -14.75 -2.56
CA ASN A 11 3.08 -15.58 -2.02
C ASN A 11 3.30 -16.94 -2.73
N LYS A 12 2.77 -17.12 -3.95
CA LYS A 12 3.08 -18.26 -4.82
C LYS A 12 3.94 -17.82 -6.02
N CYS A 13 4.74 -18.74 -6.54
CA CYS A 13 5.57 -18.50 -7.72
C CYS A 13 4.86 -19.07 -8.96
N PHE A 14 4.89 -18.33 -10.06
CA PHE A 14 4.26 -18.77 -11.31
C PHE A 14 5.18 -18.52 -12.50
N ARG A 15 5.13 -19.43 -13.47
CA ARG A 15 5.67 -19.20 -14.82
C ARG A 15 4.54 -18.70 -15.70
N ILE A 16 4.68 -17.50 -16.23
CA ILE A 16 3.69 -16.89 -17.12
C ILE A 16 4.28 -16.80 -18.53
N LYS A 17 3.51 -17.21 -19.54
CA LYS A 17 3.88 -17.17 -20.96
C LYS A 17 2.75 -16.59 -21.80
N ASN A 18 3.09 -16.08 -22.99
CA ASN A 18 2.13 -15.54 -23.97
C ASN A 18 1.25 -14.43 -23.37
N PHE A 19 1.87 -13.40 -22.84
CA PHE A 19 1.21 -12.18 -22.39
C PHE A 19 1.44 -11.05 -23.39
N LEU A 20 0.63 -10.00 -23.29
CA LEU A 20 0.85 -8.76 -24.01
C LEU A 20 1.65 -7.79 -23.13
N VAL A 21 2.40 -6.91 -23.77
CA VAL A 21 3.17 -5.86 -23.10
C VAL A 21 2.66 -4.52 -23.62
N PHE A 22 2.28 -3.64 -22.71
CA PHE A 22 1.79 -2.30 -23.01
C PHE A 22 2.56 -1.27 -22.22
N ASP A 23 2.57 -0.04 -22.71
CA ASP A 23 3.02 1.11 -21.94
C ASP A 23 2.16 1.30 -20.67
N ASN A 24 2.83 1.60 -19.57
CA ASN A 24 2.21 1.82 -18.27
C ASN A 24 1.68 3.25 -18.17
N TYR A 25 0.48 3.49 -18.70
CA TYR A 25 -0.23 4.79 -18.62
C TYR A 25 -1.22 4.89 -17.46
N PHE A 26 -1.19 3.96 -16.49
CA PHE A 26 -2.13 3.98 -15.38
C PHE A 26 -1.97 5.22 -14.49
N ASN A 27 -3.10 5.74 -14.00
CA ASN A 27 -3.15 6.87 -13.09
C ASN A 27 -2.55 6.54 -11.71
N TYR A 28 -2.62 5.27 -11.30
CA TYR A 28 -1.98 4.76 -10.09
C TYR A 28 -1.09 3.57 -10.48
N LYS A 29 0.14 3.57 -9.99
CA LYS A 29 1.18 2.61 -10.37
C LYS A 29 1.76 1.98 -9.12
N THR A 30 2.03 0.69 -9.21
CA THR A 30 2.67 -0.10 -8.15
C THR A 30 4.17 -0.25 -8.36
N THR A 31 4.67 0.17 -9.53
CA THR A 31 6.07 0.14 -9.93
C THR A 31 6.34 1.27 -10.92
N GLU A 32 7.57 1.74 -10.96
CA GLU A 32 8.04 2.73 -11.94
C GLU A 32 8.29 2.12 -13.34
N HIS A 33 8.18 0.80 -13.47
CA HIS A 33 8.44 0.13 -14.74
C HIS A 33 7.58 0.70 -15.88
N PRO A 34 8.18 1.01 -17.05
CA PRO A 34 7.49 1.70 -18.14
C PRO A 34 6.44 0.82 -18.81
N TYR A 35 6.46 -0.48 -18.58
CA TYR A 35 5.53 -1.44 -19.18
C TYR A 35 4.72 -2.23 -18.15
N VAL A 36 3.52 -2.63 -18.56
CA VAL A 36 2.62 -3.53 -17.83
C VAL A 36 2.37 -4.80 -18.65
N LEU A 37 2.18 -5.92 -17.95
CA LEU A 37 1.79 -7.18 -18.57
C LEU A 37 0.26 -7.30 -18.57
N GLU A 38 -0.33 -7.56 -19.73
CA GLU A 38 -1.77 -7.85 -19.85
C GLU A 38 -2.00 -9.31 -20.25
N PHE A 39 -2.91 -9.96 -19.53
CA PHE A 39 -3.30 -11.34 -19.80
C PHE A 39 -4.44 -11.36 -20.81
N PHE A 40 -4.32 -12.22 -21.82
CA PHE A 40 -5.36 -12.44 -22.81
C PHE A 40 -5.65 -13.94 -22.95
N LYS A 41 -6.60 -14.31 -23.82
CA LYS A 41 -7.10 -15.69 -23.93
C LYS A 41 -6.02 -16.77 -24.13
N LYS A 42 -4.86 -16.45 -24.73
CA LYS A 42 -3.77 -17.41 -24.95
C LYS A 42 -2.66 -17.34 -23.89
N THR A 43 -2.80 -16.50 -22.86
CA THR A 43 -1.85 -16.43 -21.75
C THR A 43 -1.88 -17.72 -20.95
N MET A 44 -0.69 -18.26 -20.71
CA MET A 44 -0.47 -19.51 -19.99
C MET A 44 0.15 -19.20 -18.64
N VAL A 45 -0.45 -19.73 -17.57
CA VAL A 45 0.02 -19.59 -16.20
C VAL A 45 0.26 -20.99 -15.64
N TYR A 46 1.47 -21.25 -15.17
CA TYR A 46 1.85 -22.51 -14.53
C TYR A 46 2.31 -22.22 -13.10
N ASP A 47 1.77 -22.94 -12.12
CA ASP A 47 2.32 -22.91 -10.77
C ASP A 47 3.76 -23.43 -10.80
N LEU A 48 4.66 -22.66 -10.21
CA LEU A 48 6.01 -23.08 -9.91
C LEU A 48 6.11 -23.30 -8.40
N HIS A 49 6.27 -24.56 -8.00
CA HIS A 49 6.66 -24.87 -6.64
C HIS A 49 8.16 -24.65 -6.47
N SER A 50 8.58 -23.38 -6.42
CA SER A 50 9.96 -23.01 -6.17
C SER A 50 10.11 -22.41 -4.78
N ALA A 51 10.84 -23.11 -3.91
CA ALA A 51 11.20 -22.60 -2.59
C ALA A 51 12.36 -21.58 -2.64
N THR A 52 13.04 -21.44 -3.79
CA THR A 52 14.21 -20.57 -3.94
C THR A 52 13.89 -19.26 -4.65
N PHE A 53 12.66 -19.08 -5.14
CA PHE A 53 12.27 -17.82 -5.77
C PHE A 53 12.21 -16.70 -4.70
N PRO A 54 12.88 -15.55 -4.91
CA PRO A 54 12.86 -14.47 -3.94
C PRO A 54 11.43 -14.01 -3.66
N ASN A 55 11.02 -14.01 -2.39
CA ASN A 55 9.74 -13.46 -1.98
C ASN A 55 9.92 -11.98 -1.63
N LEU A 56 9.99 -11.14 -2.67
CA LEU A 56 10.07 -9.69 -2.53
C LEU A 56 8.66 -9.11 -2.49
N VAL A 57 8.07 -9.09 -1.30
CA VAL A 57 6.68 -8.62 -1.10
C VAL A 57 6.60 -7.10 -0.96
N PHE A 58 7.66 -6.45 -0.46
CA PHE A 58 7.64 -5.03 -0.09
C PHE A 58 8.79 -4.25 -0.72
N ASN A 59 8.51 -3.00 -1.08
CA ASN A 59 9.51 -2.01 -1.49
C ASN A 59 9.45 -0.79 -0.56
N PHE A 60 10.03 -0.93 0.64
CA PHE A 60 9.96 0.07 1.69
C PHE A 60 10.72 1.36 1.34
N HIS A 61 10.05 2.49 1.55
CA HIS A 61 10.62 3.83 1.41
C HIS A 61 10.94 4.42 2.78
N GLN A 62 12.11 5.04 2.91
CA GLN A 62 12.54 5.76 4.11
C GLN A 62 11.75 7.05 4.30
N PHE A 63 11.45 7.43 5.55
CA PHE A 63 10.54 8.54 5.84
C PHE A 63 11.18 9.89 5.49
N ASP A 64 12.45 10.06 5.83
CA ASP A 64 13.25 11.25 5.50
C ASP A 64 13.34 11.48 3.98
N ALA A 65 13.54 10.41 3.21
CA ALA A 65 13.60 10.44 1.76
C ALA A 65 12.27 10.95 1.20
N LEU A 66 11.13 10.42 1.68
CA LEU A 66 9.80 10.87 1.27
C LEU A 66 9.53 12.34 1.64
N GLN A 67 9.93 12.76 2.84
CA GLN A 67 9.72 14.12 3.34
C GLN A 67 10.59 15.17 2.62
N SER A 68 11.79 14.78 2.22
CA SER A 68 12.73 15.65 1.49
C SER A 68 12.29 15.97 0.06
N LEU A 69 11.34 15.21 -0.49
CA LEU A 69 10.84 15.41 -1.84
C LEU A 69 10.20 16.80 -2.00
N ARG A 70 10.70 17.56 -2.98
CA ARG A 70 10.07 18.83 -3.39
C ARG A 70 8.72 18.60 -4.05
N VAL A 71 8.61 17.55 -4.86
CA VAL A 71 7.39 17.14 -5.54
C VAL A 71 7.15 15.67 -5.24
N ILE A 72 5.96 15.34 -4.74
CA ILE A 72 5.55 13.97 -4.48
C ILE A 72 4.81 13.45 -5.71
N ASN A 73 5.26 12.33 -6.26
CA ASN A 73 4.53 11.61 -7.28
C ASN A 73 3.38 10.82 -6.64
N ASP A 74 2.21 11.45 -6.54
CA ASP A 74 1.02 10.87 -5.91
C ASP A 74 0.34 9.76 -6.74
N LYS A 75 0.92 9.43 -7.91
CA LYS A 75 0.52 8.32 -8.77
C LYS A 75 1.29 7.04 -8.47
N LEU A 76 2.49 7.12 -7.90
CA LEU A 76 3.25 5.94 -7.50
C LEU A 76 2.86 5.56 -6.07
N LEU A 77 2.33 4.34 -5.91
CA LEU A 77 2.01 3.78 -4.61
C LEU A 77 3.30 3.29 -3.95
N ILE A 78 3.41 3.50 -2.64
CA ILE A 78 4.63 3.23 -1.87
C ILE A 78 4.34 2.29 -0.71
N ASP A 79 5.37 1.57 -0.29
CA ASP A 79 5.33 0.78 0.94
C ASP A 79 6.15 1.48 2.03
N VAL A 80 5.63 1.49 3.24
CA VAL A 80 6.32 2.04 4.42
C VAL A 80 6.15 1.10 5.62
N ILE A 81 7.12 1.12 6.50
CA ILE A 81 7.08 0.41 7.79
C ILE A 81 7.47 1.38 8.89
N GLY A 82 6.72 1.37 9.99
CA GLY A 82 7.04 2.23 11.13
C GLY A 82 6.37 1.77 12.42
N LYS A 83 6.92 2.24 13.53
CA LYS A 83 6.32 2.07 14.85
C LYS A 83 5.13 3.01 14.98
N TYR A 84 3.99 2.49 15.40
CA TYR A 84 2.85 3.32 15.77
C TYR A 84 3.16 4.09 17.06
N VAL A 85 2.99 5.42 17.02
CA VAL A 85 3.27 6.31 18.17
C VAL A 85 2.11 7.23 18.54
N GLY A 86 1.02 7.23 17.77
CA GLY A 86 -0.14 8.05 18.09
C GLY A 86 -1.25 7.99 17.04
N LYS A 87 -2.44 8.46 17.41
CA LYS A 87 -3.59 8.59 16.51
C LYS A 87 -4.47 9.77 16.87
N THR A 88 -5.23 10.26 15.90
CA THR A 88 -6.37 11.15 16.14
C THR A 88 -7.57 10.35 16.66
N PRO A 89 -8.59 11.03 17.22
CA PRO A 89 -9.93 10.46 17.29
C PRO A 89 -10.44 10.06 15.89
N VAL A 90 -11.38 9.11 15.84
CA VAL A 90 -12.07 8.76 14.59
C VAL A 90 -12.92 9.95 14.16
N GLN A 91 -12.77 10.37 12.91
CA GLN A 91 -13.50 11.46 12.30
C GLN A 91 -14.52 10.91 11.29
N THR A 92 -15.60 11.67 11.04
CA THR A 92 -16.62 11.31 10.04
C THR A 92 -16.88 12.46 9.06
N PRO A 93 -15.91 12.82 8.19
CA PRO A 93 -16.13 13.86 7.19
C PRO A 93 -17.13 13.44 6.11
N ILE A 94 -17.74 14.44 5.46
CA ILE A 94 -18.52 14.24 4.24
C ILE A 94 -17.57 14.26 3.04
N VAL A 95 -17.48 13.13 2.32
CA VAL A 95 -16.71 12.99 1.07
C VAL A 95 -17.68 12.58 -0.03
N ASN A 96 -17.68 13.32 -1.15
CA ASN A 96 -18.61 13.09 -2.27
C ASN A 96 -20.08 12.96 -1.83
N GLY A 97 -20.50 13.78 -0.85
CA GLY A 97 -21.87 13.81 -0.34
C GLY A 97 -22.23 12.68 0.63
N LYS A 98 -21.28 11.83 1.02
CA LYS A 98 -21.51 10.73 1.97
C LYS A 98 -20.60 10.84 3.19
N PRO A 99 -21.07 10.48 4.40
CA PRO A 99 -20.23 10.37 5.57
C PRO A 99 -19.27 9.19 5.42
N GLU A 100 -17.97 9.46 5.49
CA GLU A 100 -16.91 8.46 5.46
C GLU A 100 -16.17 8.47 6.81
N LYS A 101 -15.68 7.31 7.27
CA LYS A 101 -14.88 7.27 8.52
C LYS A 101 -13.40 7.37 8.19
N LEU A 102 -12.67 8.15 8.97
CA LEU A 102 -11.20 8.15 8.91
C LEU A 102 -10.56 8.23 10.29
N ILE A 103 -9.34 7.74 10.38
CA ILE A 103 -8.43 7.97 11.49
C ILE A 103 -7.04 8.27 10.94
N GLU A 104 -6.35 9.23 11.53
CA GLU A 104 -4.96 9.52 11.20
C GLU A 104 -4.05 8.90 12.26
N LEU A 105 -3.11 8.08 11.83
CA LEU A 105 -2.06 7.47 12.62
C LEU A 105 -0.75 8.24 12.43
N THR A 106 0.09 8.26 13.46
CA THR A 106 1.47 8.71 13.36
C THR A 106 2.39 7.50 13.47
N LEU A 107 3.23 7.33 12.45
CA LEU A 107 4.27 6.31 12.40
C LEU A 107 5.64 6.97 12.59
N GLU A 108 6.52 6.30 13.32
CA GLU A 108 7.90 6.72 13.59
C GLU A 108 8.89 5.66 13.08
N ASP A 109 9.95 6.09 12.41
CA ASP A 109 11.06 5.23 11.99
C ASP A 109 12.16 5.15 13.08
N PRO A 110 13.20 4.31 12.92
CA PRO A 110 14.27 4.18 13.93
C PRO A 110 15.08 5.46 14.18
N ASP A 111 15.08 6.40 13.25
CA ASP A 111 15.80 7.68 13.34
C ASP A 111 14.92 8.79 13.96
N GLY A 112 13.67 8.47 14.32
CA GLY A 112 12.72 9.39 14.94
C GLY A 112 11.95 10.26 13.95
N ASN A 113 12.09 10.04 12.63
CA ASN A 113 11.28 10.74 11.64
C ASN A 113 9.85 10.22 11.71
N ARG A 114 8.87 11.11 11.48
CA ARG A 114 7.45 10.78 11.63
C ARG A 114 6.63 11.08 10.39
N ILE A 115 5.79 10.14 9.99
CA ILE A 115 4.80 10.33 8.92
C ILE A 115 3.38 10.13 9.43
N GLY A 116 2.44 10.88 8.85
CA GLY A 116 1.01 10.66 9.02
C GLY A 116 0.51 9.58 8.06
N CYS A 117 -0.38 8.71 8.53
CA CYS A 117 -1.10 7.74 7.71
C CYS A 117 -2.61 7.86 7.96
N THR A 118 -3.38 8.10 6.90
CA THR A 118 -4.85 8.13 6.99
C THR A 118 -5.44 6.77 6.62
N LEU A 119 -6.13 6.12 7.56
CA LEU A 119 -6.91 4.92 7.33
C LEU A 119 -8.39 5.26 7.17
N TRP A 120 -9.03 4.70 6.15
CA TRP A 120 -10.43 4.97 5.83
C TRP A 120 -11.31 3.76 6.09
N ASN A 121 -12.56 4.01 6.49
CA ASN A 121 -13.65 3.04 6.55
C ASN A 121 -13.29 1.74 7.27
N ASN A 122 -13.26 0.62 6.56
CA ASN A 122 -13.00 -0.69 7.15
C ASN A 122 -11.63 -0.76 7.82
N TYR A 123 -10.62 -0.07 7.27
CA TYR A 123 -9.29 -0.01 7.89
C TYR A 123 -9.29 0.76 9.21
N CYS A 124 -10.13 1.78 9.34
CA CYS A 124 -10.33 2.46 10.63
C CYS A 124 -10.84 1.46 11.67
N LYS A 125 -11.86 0.65 11.34
CA LYS A 125 -12.42 -0.34 12.26
C LYS A 125 -11.40 -1.43 12.61
N GLN A 126 -10.73 -2.00 11.62
CA GLN A 126 -9.72 -3.04 11.83
C GLN A 126 -8.61 -2.56 12.76
N PHE A 127 -8.10 -1.35 12.52
CA PHE A 127 -7.07 -0.77 13.37
C PHE A 127 -7.58 -0.50 14.79
N THR A 128 -8.78 0.06 14.97
CA THR A 128 -9.31 0.34 16.31
C THR A 128 -9.52 -0.93 17.11
N ASP A 129 -10.08 -1.97 16.49
CA ASP A 129 -10.32 -3.27 17.14
C ASP A 129 -8.99 -3.92 17.54
N PHE A 130 -7.99 -3.89 16.65
CA PHE A 130 -6.65 -4.38 16.94
C PHE A 130 -5.99 -3.59 18.07
N TYR A 131 -6.00 -2.26 17.99
CA TYR A 131 -5.40 -1.40 19.01
C TYR A 131 -6.05 -1.61 20.37
N ASP A 132 -7.38 -1.73 20.44
CA ASP A 132 -8.09 -1.90 21.70
C ASP A 132 -7.74 -3.20 22.41
N ALA A 133 -7.42 -4.25 21.66
CA ALA A 133 -6.94 -5.53 22.19
C ALA A 133 -5.46 -5.51 22.64
N HIS A 134 -4.64 -4.57 22.16
CA HIS A 134 -3.18 -4.56 22.35
C HIS A 134 -2.63 -3.23 22.89
N LYS A 135 -3.41 -2.46 23.67
CA LYS A 135 -3.10 -1.07 24.08
C LYS A 135 -1.73 -0.84 24.75
N ASN A 136 -1.13 -1.90 25.31
CA ASN A 136 0.12 -1.82 26.07
C ASN A 136 1.31 -2.46 25.32
N GLU A 137 1.12 -2.85 24.06
CA GLU A 137 2.16 -3.49 23.26
C GLU A 137 2.80 -2.51 22.28
N ALA A 138 4.03 -2.80 21.88
CA ALA A 138 4.68 -2.10 20.79
C ALA A 138 4.03 -2.54 19.47
N ILE A 139 3.37 -1.61 18.78
CA ILE A 139 2.71 -1.87 17.49
C ILE A 139 3.59 -1.35 16.37
N TYR A 140 3.90 -2.22 15.41
CA TYR A 140 4.55 -1.87 14.15
C TYR A 140 3.57 -2.08 13.01
N ILE A 141 3.53 -1.13 12.08
CA ILE A 141 2.59 -1.15 10.96
C ILE A 141 3.37 -1.18 9.66
N ILE A 142 3.05 -2.16 8.83
CA ILE A 142 3.41 -2.19 7.41
C ILE A 142 2.21 -1.66 6.63
N LEU A 143 2.43 -0.60 5.86
CA LEU A 143 1.45 -0.08 4.90
C LEU A 143 1.99 -0.39 3.51
N GLN A 144 1.28 -1.24 2.79
CA GLN A 144 1.59 -1.57 1.41
C GLN A 144 0.69 -0.77 0.48
N MET A 145 1.23 -0.34 -0.67
CA MET A 145 0.49 0.38 -1.72
C MET A 145 -0.20 1.67 -1.22
N GLY A 146 0.42 2.36 -0.25
CA GLY A 146 -0.05 3.64 0.25
C GLY A 146 0.09 4.75 -0.81
N ARG A 147 -0.90 5.64 -0.89
CA ARG A 147 -0.81 6.82 -1.75
C ARG A 147 -0.07 7.94 -1.01
N PRO A 148 1.12 8.37 -1.46
CA PRO A 148 1.81 9.47 -0.82
C PRO A 148 1.08 10.78 -1.14
N ARG A 149 0.93 11.64 -0.13
CA ARG A 149 0.38 12.98 -0.29
C ARG A 149 1.16 13.97 0.56
N ARG A 150 1.32 15.19 0.05
CA ARG A 150 1.78 16.29 0.89
C ARG A 150 0.61 16.81 1.70
N TYR A 151 0.75 16.82 3.02
CA TYR A 151 -0.19 17.53 3.88
C TYR A 151 -0.04 19.03 3.58
N GLN A 152 -1.10 19.66 3.08
CA GLN A 152 -1.09 21.08 2.71
C GLN A 152 -1.45 22.01 3.88
N GLY A 153 -1.59 21.47 5.10
CA GLY A 153 -2.10 22.25 6.23
C GLY A 153 -3.57 22.64 6.05
N LYS A 154 -4.25 22.86 7.16
CA LYS A 154 -5.15 24.00 7.27
C LYS A 154 -4.49 24.92 8.28
N ASP A 155 -4.21 26.15 7.87
CA ASP A 155 -3.97 27.24 8.82
C ASP A 155 -5.19 27.42 9.73
#